data_AF-A0AAN8I825-F1
#
_entry.id   AF-A0AAN8I825-F1
#
_cell.length_a   1.000
_cell.length_b   1.000
_cell.length_c   1.000
_cell.angle_alpha   90.00
_cell.angle_beta   90.00
_cell.angle_gamma   90.00
#
_symmetry.space_group_name_H-M   'P 1'
#
loop_
_entity.id
_entity.type
_entity.pdbx_description
1 polymer ?
#
loop_
_entity_poly.entity_id
_entity_poly.type
_entity_poly.pdbx_seq_one_letter_code
_entity_poly.pdbx_strand_id
1 'polypeptide(L)'
;MATDKMTVAALGRSFTLGMLYDAWSDELVPGVKLWNVETLQTTETPQQYSHFAISKSDTIESKSTMMDIEASLQASFMSGLIEVGGSAKYLNDEQKFKNQSRVTLQYKATTNFKQLSIDQVTLGAETDEDY
;
A
#
# COMPACT_ATOMS: atom_id res chain seq x y z
N MET A 1 25.15 -0.68 0.39
CA MET A 1 24.00 -1.60 0.27
C MET A 1 22.76 -0.73 0.26
N ALA A 2 22.05 -0.63 -0.87
CA ALA A 2 20.82 0.14 -0.91
C ALA A 2 19.80 -0.55 0.01
N THR A 3 19.35 0.15 1.05
CA THR A 3 18.13 -0.22 1.78
C THR A 3 16.99 -0.20 0.76
N ASP A 4 16.57 -1.36 0.30
CA ASP A 4 15.51 -1.48 -0.70
C ASP A 4 14.17 -1.15 -0.01
N LYS A 5 13.57 -0.03 -0.41
CA LYS A 5 12.30 0.45 0.17
C LYS A 5 11.16 -0.13 -0.64
N MET A 6 10.40 -1.03 -0.04
CA MET A 6 9.20 -1.59 -0.66
C MET A 6 8.05 -0.58 -0.60
N THR A 7 7.41 -0.32 -1.74
CA THR A 7 6.18 0.48 -1.82
C THR A 7 5.07 -0.43 -2.35
N VAL A 8 3.91 -0.43 -1.70
CA VAL A 8 2.80 -1.33 -2.05
C VAL A 8 1.50 -0.56 -2.16
N ALA A 9 0.72 -0.82 -3.19
CA ALA A 9 -0.61 -0.26 -3.32
C ALA A 9 -1.54 -0.79 -2.21
N ALA A 10 -2.25 0.13 -1.54
CA ALA A 10 -3.12 -0.25 -0.42
C ALA A 10 -4.34 -1.09 -0.87
N LEU A 11 -4.83 -0.86 -2.09
CA LEU A 11 -5.97 -1.57 -2.69
C LEU A 11 -7.23 -1.61 -1.80
N GLY A 12 -7.44 -0.56 -1.01
CA GLY A 12 -8.58 -0.45 -0.10
C GLY A 12 -8.48 -1.31 1.17
N ARG A 13 -7.35 -1.99 1.39
CA ARG A 13 -7.02 -2.61 2.69
C ARG A 13 -6.75 -1.53 3.73
N SER A 14 -7.07 -1.82 4.99
CA SER A 14 -6.91 -0.85 6.09
C SER A 14 -5.48 -0.89 6.63
N PHE A 15 -4.68 0.13 6.28
CA PHE A 15 -3.34 0.32 6.83
C PHE A 15 -3.36 1.30 8.00
N THR A 16 -2.55 1.03 9.02
CA THR A 16 -2.23 1.98 10.10
C THR A 16 -0.73 2.04 10.29
N LEU A 17 -0.23 3.18 10.78
CA LEU A 17 1.20 3.38 10.98
C LEU A 17 1.75 2.38 12.00
N GLY A 18 2.88 1.75 11.66
CA GLY A 18 3.52 0.74 12.49
C GLY A 18 2.94 -0.67 12.40
N MET A 19 1.95 -0.93 11.52
CA MET A 19 1.53 -2.29 11.18
C MET A 19 2.64 -3.06 10.48
N LEU A 20 2.72 -4.35 10.76
CA LEU A 20 3.60 -5.27 10.06
C LEU A 20 2.97 -5.75 8.76
N TYR A 21 3.81 -5.97 7.76
CA TYR A 21 3.45 -6.48 6.43
C TYR A 21 4.28 -7.72 6.15
N ASP A 22 3.62 -8.83 5.83
CA ASP A 22 4.32 -10.01 5.31
C ASP A 22 4.41 -9.92 3.79
N ALA A 23 5.62 -9.73 3.27
CA ALA A 23 5.87 -9.60 1.84
C ALA A 23 5.75 -10.92 1.06
N TRP A 24 5.73 -12.07 1.74
CA TRP A 24 5.60 -13.37 1.07
C TRP A 24 4.13 -13.76 0.83
N SER A 25 3.26 -13.45 1.79
CA SER A 25 1.82 -13.71 1.71
C SER A 25 0.99 -12.49 1.28
N ASP A 26 1.60 -11.30 1.22
CA ASP A 26 0.93 -10.01 1.02
C ASP A 26 -0.18 -9.72 2.05
N GLU A 27 -0.01 -10.25 3.26
CA GLU A 27 -0.95 -10.09 4.37
C GLU A 27 -0.54 -8.97 5.35
N LEU A 28 -1.55 -8.29 5.89
CA LEU A 28 -1.38 -7.35 6.99
C LEU A 28 -1.48 -8.12 8.30
N VAL A 29 -0.53 -7.88 9.21
CA VAL A 29 -0.52 -8.50 10.54
C VAL A 29 -0.99 -7.46 11.58
N PRO A 30 -2.30 -7.41 11.90
CA PRO A 30 -2.82 -6.49 12.90
C PRO A 30 -2.40 -6.91 14.32
N GLY A 31 -2.35 -5.95 15.24
CA GLY A 31 -2.21 -6.21 16.67
C GLY A 31 -0.77 -6.37 17.19
N VAL A 32 0.21 -6.67 16.32
CA VAL A 32 1.62 -6.69 16.69
C VAL A 32 2.25 -5.32 16.42
N LYS A 33 2.85 -4.72 17.45
CA LYS A 33 3.59 -3.45 17.34
C LYS A 33 5.01 -3.67 17.85
N LEU A 34 6.01 -3.32 17.04
CA LEU A 34 7.42 -3.41 17.42
C LEU A 34 7.88 -2.29 18.35
N TRP A 35 7.01 -1.31 18.61
CA TRP A 35 7.33 -0.08 19.32
C TRP A 35 6.19 0.30 20.26
N ASN A 36 6.54 0.92 21.39
CA ASN A 36 5.56 1.52 22.28
C ASN A 36 5.02 2.80 21.63
N VAL A 37 3.69 2.99 21.65
CA VAL A 37 3.01 4.14 21.06
C VAL A 37 3.55 5.46 21.62
N GLU A 38 4.00 5.47 22.87
CA GLU A 38 4.58 6.64 23.54
C GLU A 38 5.90 7.12 22.93
N THR A 39 6.64 6.23 22.25
CA THR A 39 7.93 6.55 21.60
C THR A 39 7.78 6.93 20.13
N LEU A 40 6.56 6.86 19.58
CA LEU A 40 6.32 7.05 18.16
C LEU A 40 5.81 8.47 17.90
N GLN A 41 6.57 9.22 17.11
CA GLN A 41 6.09 10.49 16.57
C GLN A 41 5.52 10.26 15.17
N THR A 42 4.31 10.79 14.92
CA THR A 42 3.73 10.81 13.58
C THR A 42 3.87 12.20 13.00
N THR A 43 4.46 12.29 11.80
CA THR A 43 4.49 13.54 11.04
C THR A 43 3.49 13.44 9.89
N GLU A 44 2.67 14.47 9.73
CA GLU A 44 1.74 14.61 8.61
C GLU A 44 2.11 15.85 7.79
N THR A 45 2.29 15.66 6.50
CA THR A 45 2.60 16.73 5.55
C THR A 45 1.54 16.78 4.46
N PRO A 46 0.92 17.94 4.18
CA PRO A 46 0.00 18.08 3.07
C PRO A 46 0.69 17.74 1.74
N GLN A 47 0.06 16.87 0.95
CA GLN A 47 0.53 16.46 -0.37
C GLN A 47 -0.66 16.44 -1.34
N GLN A 48 -1.06 17.62 -1.78
CA GLN A 48 -2.20 17.81 -2.67
C GLN A 48 -1.82 17.46 -4.11
N TYR A 49 -2.48 16.46 -4.67
CA TYR A 49 -2.34 16.08 -6.06
C TYR A 49 -3.68 15.57 -6.59
N SER A 50 -4.02 15.91 -7.82
CA SER A 50 -5.18 15.35 -8.50
C SER A 50 -4.86 15.05 -9.95
N HIS A 51 -5.44 13.97 -10.46
CA HIS A 51 -5.27 13.52 -11.84
C HIS A 51 -6.49 12.73 -12.28
N PHE A 52 -6.70 12.63 -13.58
CA PHE A 52 -7.70 11.74 -14.15
C PHE A 52 -7.15 11.01 -15.36
N ALA A 53 -7.62 9.79 -15.55
CA ALA A 53 -7.25 8.95 -16.68
C ALA A 53 -8.51 8.34 -17.29
N ILE A 54 -8.51 8.14 -18.61
CA ILE A 54 -9.59 7.47 -19.32
C ILE A 54 -9.02 6.22 -19.98
N SER A 55 -9.64 5.07 -19.72
CA SER A 55 -9.31 3.81 -20.38
C SER A 55 -10.48 3.29 -21.20
N LYS A 56 -10.18 2.73 -22.37
CA LYS A 56 -11.11 1.96 -23.20
C LYS A 56 -10.84 0.45 -23.10
N SER A 57 -9.83 0.06 -22.33
CA SER A 57 -9.43 -1.33 -22.10
C SER A 57 -9.86 -1.77 -20.71
N ASP A 58 -10.32 -3.01 -20.62
CA ASP A 58 -10.78 -3.65 -19.37
C ASP A 58 -9.89 -4.83 -18.96
N THR A 59 -8.71 -4.98 -19.58
CA THR A 59 -7.76 -6.05 -19.24
C THR A 59 -7.18 -5.85 -17.84
N ILE A 60 -6.86 -6.95 -17.15
CA ILE A 60 -6.26 -6.87 -15.81
C ILE A 60 -4.97 -6.05 -15.79
N GLU A 61 -4.16 -6.12 -16.85
CA GLU A 61 -2.95 -5.31 -17.01
C GLU A 61 -3.28 -3.81 -17.11
N SER A 62 -4.30 -3.44 -17.92
CA SER A 62 -4.74 -2.05 -18.04
C SER A 62 -5.29 -1.52 -16.72
N LYS A 63 -6.04 -2.34 -15.97
CA LYS A 63 -6.55 -1.97 -14.65
C LYS A 63 -5.42 -1.81 -13.63
N SER A 64 -4.47 -2.74 -13.64
CA SER A 64 -3.32 -2.75 -12.73
C SER A 64 -2.44 -1.53 -12.96
N THR A 65 -2.15 -1.20 -14.22
CA THR A 65 -1.40 0.01 -14.59
C THR A 65 -2.11 1.27 -14.13
N MET A 66 -3.44 1.36 -14.34
CA MET A 66 -4.22 2.52 -13.94
C MET A 66 -4.25 2.71 -12.40
N MET A 67 -4.11 1.61 -11.64
CA MET A 67 -4.12 1.62 -10.17
C MET A 67 -2.71 1.60 -9.54
N ASP A 68 -1.66 1.81 -10.32
CA ASP A 68 -0.26 1.77 -9.89
C ASP A 68 0.10 0.45 -9.15
N ILE A 69 -0.38 -0.68 -9.69
CA ILE A 69 -0.14 -2.02 -9.14
C ILE A 69 1.09 -2.63 -9.79
N GLU A 70 2.07 -3.01 -8.97
CA GLU A 70 3.25 -3.73 -9.43
C GLU A 70 2.94 -5.20 -9.78
N ALA A 71 3.78 -5.81 -10.62
CA ALA A 71 3.56 -7.16 -11.13
C ALA A 71 3.48 -8.23 -10.02
N SER A 72 4.28 -8.10 -8.95
CA SER A 72 4.23 -8.99 -7.79
C SER A 72 2.85 -8.93 -7.12
N LEU A 73 2.39 -7.72 -6.81
CA LEU A 73 1.09 -7.49 -6.17
C LEU A 73 -0.08 -7.92 -7.08
N GLN A 74 0.06 -7.73 -8.39
CA GLN A 74 -0.91 -8.22 -9.37
C GLN A 74 -1.02 -9.74 -9.34
N ALA A 75 0.10 -10.46 -9.25
CA ALA A 75 0.10 -11.92 -9.13
C ALA A 75 -0.57 -12.39 -7.83
N SER A 76 -0.30 -11.70 -6.71
CA SER A 76 -0.94 -11.98 -5.42
C SER A 76 -2.44 -11.72 -5.44
N PHE A 77 -2.89 -10.66 -6.12
CA PHE A 77 -4.31 -10.44 -6.37
C PHE A 77 -4.93 -11.56 -7.23
N MET A 78 -4.29 -11.93 -8.34
CA MET A 78 -4.79 -12.99 -9.23
C MET A 78 -4.83 -14.39 -8.58
N SER A 79 -3.96 -14.64 -7.59
CA SER A 79 -3.96 -15.88 -6.81
C SER A 79 -4.95 -15.85 -5.64
N GLY A 80 -5.62 -14.72 -5.39
CA GLY A 80 -6.61 -14.58 -4.34
C GLY A 80 -6.02 -14.34 -2.94
N LEU A 81 -4.73 -14.02 -2.83
CA LEU A 81 -4.08 -13.69 -1.55
C LEU A 81 -4.53 -12.33 -1.00
N ILE A 82 -5.05 -11.45 -1.86
CA ILE A 82 -5.40 -10.08 -1.50
C ILE A 82 -6.89 -9.86 -1.70
N GLU A 83 -7.59 -9.53 -0.62
CA GLU A 83 -8.94 -8.99 -0.69
C GLU A 83 -8.90 -7.47 -0.94
N VAL A 84 -9.59 -7.03 -1.99
CA VAL A 84 -9.62 -5.62 -2.41
C VAL A 84 -10.85 -4.89 -1.87
N GLY A 85 -10.63 -3.66 -1.41
CA GLY A 85 -11.65 -2.80 -0.82
C GLY A 85 -11.91 -1.54 -1.63
N GLY A 86 -12.96 -0.79 -1.25
CA GLY A 86 -13.23 0.55 -1.77
C GLY A 86 -13.22 0.63 -3.31
N SER A 87 -12.45 1.59 -3.85
CA SER A 87 -12.28 1.80 -5.29
C SER A 87 -11.54 0.65 -5.99
N ALA A 88 -10.72 -0.13 -5.28
CA ALA A 88 -9.98 -1.26 -5.85
C ALA A 88 -10.89 -2.45 -6.20
N LYS A 89 -12.15 -2.45 -5.76
CA LYS A 89 -13.17 -3.39 -6.27
C LYS A 89 -13.35 -3.32 -7.79
N TYR A 90 -12.92 -2.23 -8.42
CA TYR A 90 -12.82 -2.13 -9.89
C TYR A 90 -12.00 -3.26 -10.53
N LEU A 91 -11.00 -3.82 -9.82
CA LEU A 91 -10.20 -4.95 -10.31
C LEU A 91 -11.04 -6.22 -10.50
N ASN A 92 -12.09 -6.39 -9.70
CA ASN A 92 -13.04 -7.52 -9.78
C ASN A 92 -14.19 -7.27 -10.76
N ASP A 93 -14.33 -6.05 -11.29
CA ASP A 93 -15.36 -5.76 -12.28
C ASP A 93 -14.90 -6.29 -13.64
N GLU A 94 -15.63 -7.20 -14.26
CA GLU A 94 -15.26 -7.79 -15.55
C GLU A 94 -16.34 -7.55 -16.61
N GLN A 95 -15.89 -7.31 -17.84
CA GLN A 95 -16.78 -7.22 -18.99
C GLN A 95 -17.50 -8.56 -19.22
N LYS A 96 -18.83 -8.54 -19.10
CA LYS A 96 -19.65 -9.76 -19.22
C LYS A 96 -19.81 -10.27 -20.65
N PHE A 97 -19.79 -9.37 -21.63
CA PHE A 97 -20.07 -9.72 -23.03
C PHE A 97 -18.97 -9.20 -23.94
N LYS A 98 -18.53 -10.02 -24.91
CA LYS A 98 -17.53 -9.59 -25.91
C LYS A 98 -18.01 -8.39 -26.75
N ASN A 99 -19.30 -8.33 -27.05
CA ASN A 99 -19.91 -7.25 -27.83
C ASN A 99 -20.45 -6.12 -26.94
N GLN A 100 -19.65 -5.69 -25.97
CA GLN A 100 -19.94 -4.57 -25.09
C GLN A 100 -18.83 -3.54 -25.25
N SER A 101 -19.21 -2.27 -25.39
CA SER A 101 -18.27 -1.16 -25.32
C SER A 101 -18.21 -0.66 -23.88
N ARG A 102 -17.01 -0.44 -23.36
CA ARG A 102 -16.75 0.04 -22.00
C ARG A 102 -15.71 1.14 -22.04
N VAL A 103 -15.97 2.22 -21.33
CA VAL A 103 -15.04 3.32 -21.11
C VAL A 103 -15.03 3.60 -19.62
N THR A 104 -13.83 3.61 -19.03
CA THR A 104 -13.61 3.84 -17.60
C THR A 104 -12.94 5.20 -17.42
N LEU A 105 -13.49 6.03 -16.54
CA LEU A 105 -12.85 7.25 -16.05
C LEU A 105 -12.34 7.00 -14.63
N GLN A 106 -11.04 7.20 -14.41
CA GLN A 106 -10.44 7.23 -13.09
C GLN A 106 -10.24 8.67 -12.65
N TYR A 107 -10.61 8.95 -11.41
CA TYR A 107 -10.17 10.15 -10.71
C TYR A 107 -9.24 9.74 -9.56
N LYS A 108 -8.04 10.31 -9.50
CA LYS A 108 -7.01 10.06 -8.49
C LYS A 108 -6.77 11.35 -7.71
N ALA A 109 -6.85 11.27 -6.39
CA ALA A 109 -6.55 12.38 -5.51
C ALA A 109 -5.65 11.91 -4.35
N THR A 110 -4.56 12.63 -4.13
CA THR A 110 -3.69 12.50 -2.95
C THR A 110 -3.83 13.78 -2.13
N THR A 111 -3.95 13.65 -0.81
CA THR A 111 -4.24 14.79 0.08
C THR A 111 -3.13 15.03 1.09
N ASN A 112 -2.73 14.00 1.83
CA ASN A 112 -1.73 14.07 2.89
C ASN A 112 -0.79 12.87 2.81
N PHE A 113 0.44 13.08 3.23
CA PHE A 113 1.42 12.04 3.48
C PHE A 113 1.68 11.94 4.98
N LYS A 114 1.61 10.73 5.53
CA LYS A 114 1.84 10.46 6.95
C LYS A 114 2.98 9.47 7.08
N GLN A 115 3.91 9.72 8.00
CA GLN A 115 5.02 8.82 8.28
C GLN A 115 5.27 8.70 9.79
N LEU A 116 5.85 7.56 10.15
CA LEU A 116 6.34 7.28 11.49
C LEU A 116 7.79 7.74 11.59
N SER A 117 8.09 8.59 12.56
CA SER A 117 9.44 9.02 12.91
C SER A 117 9.82 8.31 14.20
N ILE A 118 10.97 7.63 14.18
CA ILE A 118 11.57 7.01 15.36
C ILE A 118 12.61 8.00 15.88
N ASP A 119 12.35 8.61 17.04
CA ASP A 119 13.40 9.33 17.76
C ASP A 119 14.47 8.31 18.13
N GLN A 120 15.75 8.66 17.94
CA GLN A 120 16.87 7.74 18.08
C GLN A 120 16.73 6.92 19.36
N VAL A 121 16.44 5.62 19.19
CA VAL A 121 16.53 4.66 20.28
C VAL A 121 17.96 4.77 20.76
N THR A 122 18.15 5.37 21.93
CA THR A 122 19.38 5.17 22.70
C THR A 122 19.33 3.70 23.08
N LEU A 123 19.86 2.85 22.20
CA LEU A 123 20.27 1.51 22.58
C LEU A 123 21.28 1.78 23.68
N GLY A 124 20.85 1.61 24.93
CA GLY A 124 21.73 1.63 26.08
C GLY A 124 22.79 0.59 25.78
N ALA A 125 23.97 1.05 25.37
CA ALA A 125 25.17 0.27 25.54
C ALA A 125 25.32 0.15 27.05
N GLU A 126 24.81 -0.95 27.61
CA GLU A 126 25.37 -1.48 28.84
C GLU A 126 26.83 -1.80 28.50
N THR A 127 27.70 -0.83 28.72
CA THR A 127 29.12 -1.09 28.93
C THR A 127 29.24 -1.77 30.28
N ASP A 128 29.03 -3.08 30.28
CA ASP A 128 29.71 -3.97 31.22
C ASP A 128 31.19 -3.97 30.84
N GLU A 129 31.99 -3.11 31.47
CA GLU A 129 33.39 -3.45 31.75
C GLU A 129 33.78 -2.89 33.13
N ASP A 130 33.88 -3.83 34.06
CA ASP A 130 34.63 -3.76 35.31
C ASP A 130 36.04 -3.16 35.09
N TYR A 131 36.42 -2.12 35.85
CA TYR A 131 37.61 -2.02 36.74
C TYR A 131 37.75 -0.62 37.35
#